data_AF-A0A7S1HZD6-F1
#
_entry.id   AF-A0A7S1HZD6-F1
#
_cell.length_a   1.000
_cell.length_b   1.000
_cell.length_c   1.000
_cell.angle_alpha   90.00
_cell.angle_beta   90.00
_cell.angle_gamma   90.00
#
_symmetry.space_group_name_H-M   'P 1'
#
loop_
_entity.id
_entity.type
_entity.pdbx_description
1 polymer ?
#
loop_
_entity_poly.entity_id
_entity_poly.type
_entity_poly.pdbx_seq_one_letter_code
_entity_poly.pdbx_strand_id
1 'polypeptide(L)'
;MFLHEDPHACEVYDCVVSLLSGAANSYRKASTLNPFPKAFVTENKDRDYDRLCECLKRLPSPEEMFSADRNVIQLDADQHSLMQFLSNDVVQLRKVAVAELQPHYASCASTLHPNYAFELVHNSNSSTFQEFSALKAQYGAQTAFHGSTIENWHCIVNTGLRNFSGTEKQKTGALFGEGIYLSTMLSVAADFSRSGEGWSNSTILGRRIRVVGLCEVVKHPELVNRKESDSTQRGASLASVPNAYIVAQSSACVKVKYLLIYTEKAVSKEDAKKAGNSYTLVMFYVVLLLAIVMSRAENQASVKYWSNKAYRMVLPKGKWR
;
A
#
# COMPACT_ATOMS: atom_id res chain seq x y z
N MET A 1 11.91 -3.26 28.07
CA MET A 1 12.48 -3.69 26.78
C MET A 1 11.74 -4.96 26.37
N PHE A 2 10.49 -4.82 25.95
CA PHE A 2 9.54 -5.93 25.78
C PHE A 2 9.85 -6.85 24.59
N LEU A 3 10.74 -6.43 23.70
CA LEU A 3 11.09 -7.19 22.51
C LEU A 3 12.09 -8.32 22.76
N HIS A 4 12.80 -8.44 23.90
CA HIS A 4 13.79 -9.53 24.04
C HIS A 4 13.22 -10.84 24.59
N GLU A 5 12.00 -10.84 25.13
CA GLU A 5 11.38 -12.03 25.73
C GLU A 5 10.34 -12.71 24.82
N ASP A 6 9.96 -12.07 23.71
CA ASP A 6 9.07 -12.64 22.71
C ASP A 6 9.87 -13.52 21.73
N PRO A 7 9.55 -14.83 21.58
CA PRO A 7 10.21 -15.66 20.57
C PRO A 7 10.02 -15.17 19.13
N HIS A 8 9.04 -14.29 18.88
CA HIS A 8 8.76 -13.67 17.59
C HIS A 8 9.17 -12.19 17.50
N ALA A 9 10.07 -11.77 18.38
CA ALA A 9 10.58 -10.41 18.43
C ALA A 9 11.14 -9.92 17.11
N CYS A 10 11.88 -10.78 16.39
CA CYS A 10 12.50 -10.45 15.11
C CYS A 10 11.43 -10.11 14.07
N GLU A 11 10.40 -10.93 13.94
CA GLU A 11 9.31 -10.73 12.98
C GLU A 11 8.48 -9.48 13.32
N VAL A 12 8.22 -9.25 14.61
CA VAL A 12 7.50 -8.05 15.08
C VAL A 12 8.31 -6.79 14.80
N TYR A 13 9.61 -6.81 15.13
CA TYR A 13 10.53 -5.72 14.85
C TYR A 13 10.59 -5.41 13.35
N ASP A 14 10.83 -6.42 12.52
CA ASP A 14 10.88 -6.26 11.07
C ASP A 14 9.57 -5.66 10.53
N CYS A 15 8.41 -6.14 11.00
CA CYS A 15 7.12 -5.61 10.60
C CYS A 15 6.98 -4.13 10.96
N VAL A 16 7.20 -3.76 12.22
CA VAL A 16 7.01 -2.37 12.67
C VAL A 16 7.98 -1.42 11.95
N VAL A 17 9.26 -1.80 11.81
CA VAL A 17 10.25 -0.99 11.09
C VAL A 17 9.91 -0.89 9.61
N SER A 18 9.41 -1.96 8.99
CA SER A 18 8.95 -1.96 7.60
C SER A 18 7.77 -1.02 7.37
N LEU A 19 6.78 -1.00 8.26
CA LEU A 19 5.65 -0.08 8.18
C LEU A 19 6.10 1.38 8.35
N LEU A 20 6.95 1.65 9.34
CA LEU A 20 7.49 3.00 9.58
C LEU A 20 8.34 3.49 8.39
N SER A 21 9.19 2.63 7.85
CA SER A 21 10.03 2.92 6.68
C SER A 21 9.19 3.21 5.44
N GLY A 22 8.14 2.44 5.20
CA GLY A 22 7.19 2.71 4.12
C GLY A 22 6.50 4.08 4.27
N ALA A 23 6.17 4.48 5.50
CA ALA A 23 5.61 5.81 5.77
C ALA A 23 6.63 6.94 5.60
N ALA A 24 7.90 6.72 6.00
CA ALA A 24 8.97 7.71 5.97
C ALA A 24 9.44 8.02 4.55
N ASN A 25 9.53 6.98 3.71
CA ASN A 25 9.94 7.10 2.31
C ASN A 25 8.81 7.59 1.37
N SER A 26 7.60 7.77 1.89
CA SER A 26 6.46 8.24 1.10
C SER A 26 6.55 9.72 0.77
N TYR A 27 6.15 10.09 -0.45
CA TYR A 27 5.92 11.50 -0.81
C TYR A 27 4.84 12.17 0.07
N ARG A 28 4.01 11.37 0.77
CA ARG A 28 2.96 11.82 1.68
C ARG A 28 3.34 11.70 3.16
N LYS A 29 4.65 11.56 3.47
CA LYS A 29 5.19 11.36 4.83
C LYS A 29 4.61 12.30 5.88
N ALA A 30 4.29 13.55 5.52
CA ALA A 30 3.62 14.50 6.42
C ALA A 30 2.25 14.03 6.96
N SER A 31 1.50 13.27 6.15
CA SER A 31 0.17 12.76 6.50
C SER A 31 0.17 11.30 6.93
N THR A 32 1.15 10.52 6.49
CA THR A 32 1.21 9.06 6.70
C THR A 32 2.15 8.65 7.84
N LEU A 33 3.11 9.49 8.21
CA LEU A 33 4.00 9.24 9.35
C LEU A 33 3.43 9.88 10.61
N ASN A 34 2.48 9.18 11.23
CA ASN A 34 1.86 9.57 12.49
C ASN A 34 1.55 8.32 13.33
N PRO A 35 2.02 8.21 14.58
CA PRO A 35 2.85 9.16 15.32
C PRO A 35 4.23 9.33 14.68
N PHE A 36 4.82 10.50 14.90
CA PHE A 36 6.18 10.83 14.47
C PHE A 36 7.15 10.70 15.66
N PRO A 37 8.32 10.05 15.49
CA PRO A 37 9.34 9.93 16.54
C PRO A 37 9.79 11.30 17.08
N LYS A 38 9.49 11.62 18.35
CA LYS A 38 9.75 12.95 18.92
C LYS A 38 11.24 13.35 18.91
N ALA A 39 12.15 12.40 19.02
CA ALA A 39 13.60 12.64 18.97
C ALA A 39 14.10 13.21 17.62
N PHE A 40 13.28 13.09 16.57
CA PHE A 40 13.56 13.57 15.22
C PHE A 40 12.78 14.86 14.91
N VAL A 41 12.30 15.55 15.95
CA VAL A 41 11.71 16.88 15.83
C VAL A 41 12.78 17.89 16.21
N THR A 42 13.00 18.90 15.37
CA THR A 42 13.99 19.96 15.60
C THR A 42 13.52 20.90 16.71
N GLU A 43 14.41 21.75 17.21
CA GLU A 43 14.08 22.78 18.20
C GLU A 43 12.96 23.73 17.73
N ASN A 44 12.87 23.96 16.42
CA ASN A 44 11.82 24.77 15.78
C ASN A 44 10.48 24.04 15.65
N LYS A 45 10.36 22.81 16.18
CA LYS A 45 9.19 21.93 16.07
C LYS A 45 8.94 21.37 14.65
N ASP A 46 9.94 21.44 13.79
CA ASP A 46 9.87 20.83 12.46
C ASP A 46 10.22 19.35 12.52
N ARG A 47 9.55 18.54 11.71
CA ARG A 47 9.84 17.10 11.61
C ARG A 47 11.02 16.87 10.68
N ASP A 48 12.13 16.36 11.20
CA ASP A 48 13.32 16.01 10.44
C ASP A 48 13.19 14.61 9.84
N TYR A 49 12.54 14.55 8.67
CA TYR A 49 12.35 13.29 7.96
C TYR A 49 13.64 12.69 7.43
N ASP A 50 14.63 13.52 7.08
CA ASP A 50 15.85 13.04 6.43
C ASP A 50 16.74 12.35 7.46
N ARG A 51 16.89 12.93 8.66
CA ARG A 51 17.56 12.27 9.80
C ARG A 51 16.86 10.96 10.19
N LEU A 52 15.52 10.93 10.17
CA LEU A 52 14.76 9.69 10.44
C LEU A 52 15.03 8.62 9.39
N CYS A 53 14.99 8.97 8.10
CA CYS A 53 15.28 8.05 7.01
C CYS A 53 16.71 7.50 7.07
N GLU A 54 17.70 8.35 7.38
CA GLU A 54 19.08 7.91 7.57
C GLU A 54 19.24 6.99 8.78
N CYS A 55 18.55 7.27 9.90
CA CYS A 55 18.53 6.37 11.05
C CYS A 55 17.93 4.99 10.69
N LEU A 56 16.79 4.97 9.98
CA LEU A 56 16.14 3.73 9.54
C LEU A 56 17.03 2.86 8.64
N LYS A 57 17.83 3.47 7.76
CA LYS A 57 18.79 2.76 6.89
C LYS A 57 19.93 2.12 7.68
N ARG A 58 20.34 2.75 8.78
CA ARG A 58 21.45 2.30 9.63
C ARG A 58 21.01 1.30 10.70
N LEU A 59 19.71 1.17 10.96
CA LEU A 59 19.20 0.17 11.90
C LEU A 59 19.70 -1.24 11.50
N PRO A 60 20.25 -2.02 12.45
CA PRO A 60 20.64 -3.41 12.20
C PRO A 60 19.47 -4.24 11.72
N SER A 61 19.75 -5.28 10.93
CA SER A 61 18.75 -6.29 10.56
C SER A 61 18.13 -6.97 11.81
N PRO A 62 16.96 -7.62 11.70
CA PRO A 62 16.36 -8.35 12.81
C PRO A 62 17.30 -9.36 13.47
N GLU A 63 18.04 -10.16 12.70
CA GLU A 63 18.95 -11.17 13.22
C GLU A 63 20.12 -10.55 13.98
N GLU A 64 20.64 -9.42 13.47
CA GLU A 64 21.68 -8.65 14.15
C GLU A 64 21.12 -8.07 15.45
N MET A 65 20.02 -7.32 15.39
CA MET A 65 19.41 -6.62 16.53
C MET A 65 19.11 -7.56 17.72
N PHE A 66 18.70 -8.80 17.44
CA PHE A 66 18.36 -9.79 18.45
C PHE A 66 19.39 -10.92 18.60
N SER A 67 20.60 -10.74 18.06
CA SER A 67 21.70 -11.69 18.24
C SER A 67 22.06 -11.87 19.72
N ALA A 68 22.48 -13.09 20.08
CA ALA A 68 22.92 -13.42 21.44
C ALA A 68 24.23 -12.69 21.82
N ASP A 69 25.05 -12.30 20.83
CA ASP A 69 26.30 -11.59 21.04
C ASP A 69 26.07 -10.08 21.13
N ARG A 70 25.71 -9.61 22.34
CA ARG A 70 25.38 -8.20 22.61
C ARG A 70 26.56 -7.24 22.46
N ASN A 71 27.80 -7.73 22.34
CA ASN A 71 28.98 -6.88 22.21
C ASN A 71 29.22 -6.40 20.77
N VAL A 72 28.47 -6.92 19.80
CA VAL A 72 28.70 -6.66 18.37
C VAL A 72 27.98 -5.39 17.87
N ILE A 73 26.90 -4.96 18.53
CA ILE A 73 26.05 -3.87 18.02
C ILE A 73 26.05 -2.68 18.98
N GLN A 74 26.73 -1.62 18.56
CA GLN A 74 26.63 -0.31 19.20
C GLN A 74 25.62 0.53 18.42
N LEU A 75 24.46 0.77 19.03
CA LEU A 75 23.49 1.71 18.50
C LEU A 75 23.92 3.14 18.88
N ASP A 76 23.78 4.07 17.95
CA ASP A 76 23.95 5.48 18.27
C ASP A 76 22.71 6.06 18.99
N ALA A 77 22.80 7.33 19.37
CA ALA A 77 21.74 8.01 20.10
C ALA A 77 20.40 8.06 19.32
N ASP A 78 20.44 8.18 18.00
CA ASP A 78 19.26 8.24 17.14
C ASP A 78 18.58 6.88 17.07
N GLN A 79 19.37 5.82 16.90
CA GLN A 79 18.90 4.44 16.87
C GLN A 79 18.32 4.05 18.23
N HIS A 80 18.97 4.40 19.34
CA HIS A 80 18.43 4.20 20.68
C HIS A 80 17.09 4.91 20.88
N SER A 81 17.01 6.18 20.49
CA SER A 81 15.78 6.98 20.58
C SER A 81 14.66 6.39 19.73
N LEU A 82 14.99 5.91 18.53
CA LEU A 82 14.05 5.27 17.63
C LEU A 82 13.54 3.94 18.21
N MET A 83 14.42 3.11 18.76
CA MET A 83 14.03 1.85 19.42
C MET A 83 13.10 2.10 20.63
N GLN A 84 13.34 3.18 21.37
CA GLN A 84 12.47 3.57 22.48
C GLN A 84 11.08 3.99 21.98
N PHE A 85 11.02 4.77 20.89
CA PHE A 85 9.76 5.12 20.23
C PHE A 85 9.00 3.87 19.75
N LEU A 86 9.68 2.94 19.08
CA LEU A 86 9.09 1.68 18.60
C LEU A 86 8.58 0.78 19.74
N SER A 87 9.14 0.93 20.95
CA SER A 87 8.72 0.14 22.11
C SER A 87 7.55 0.75 22.88
N ASN A 88 7.42 2.09 22.89
CA ASN A 88 6.54 2.79 23.84
C ASN A 88 5.41 3.58 23.17
N ASP A 89 5.68 4.17 22.00
CA ASP A 89 4.81 5.17 21.38
C ASP A 89 4.00 4.62 20.20
N VAL A 90 4.27 3.37 19.79
CA VAL A 90 3.54 2.68 18.73
C VAL A 90 2.72 1.51 19.27
N VAL A 91 1.67 1.14 18.53
CA VAL A 91 0.85 -0.02 18.83
C VAL A 91 1.73 -1.26 18.83
N GLN A 92 1.50 -2.12 19.82
CA GLN A 92 2.23 -3.37 19.95
C GLN A 92 1.60 -4.40 19.02
N LEU A 93 2.46 -5.14 18.31
CA LEU A 93 2.04 -6.24 17.45
C LEU A 93 2.43 -7.56 18.09
N ARG A 94 1.57 -8.56 17.93
CA ARG A 94 1.86 -9.95 18.32
C ARG A 94 1.86 -10.82 17.07
N LYS A 95 2.91 -11.60 16.86
CA LYS A 95 2.93 -12.57 15.77
C LYS A 95 1.87 -13.65 16.01
N VAL A 96 1.10 -13.98 14.98
CA VAL A 96 0.15 -15.10 15.00
C VAL A 96 0.38 -16.03 13.82
N ALA A 97 -0.03 -17.30 13.97
CA ALA A 97 0.07 -18.27 12.89
C ALA A 97 -0.97 -17.96 11.82
N VAL A 98 -0.56 -17.99 10.55
CA VAL A 98 -1.45 -17.72 9.41
C VAL A 98 -2.61 -18.73 9.33
N ALA A 99 -2.36 -19.96 9.77
CA ALA A 99 -3.36 -21.04 9.82
C ALA A 99 -4.55 -20.70 10.72
N GLU A 100 -4.34 -19.98 11.84
CA GLU A 100 -5.41 -19.54 12.74
C GLU A 100 -6.40 -18.60 12.06
N LEU A 101 -5.91 -17.82 11.07
CA LEU A 101 -6.73 -16.84 10.35
C LEU A 101 -7.32 -17.41 9.06
N GLN A 102 -6.90 -18.60 8.64
CA GLN A 102 -7.37 -19.26 7.41
C GLN A 102 -8.89 -19.35 7.29
N PRO A 103 -9.67 -19.65 8.35
CA PRO A 103 -11.13 -19.67 8.26
C PRO A 103 -11.76 -18.35 7.80
N HIS A 104 -11.09 -17.21 8.02
CA HIS A 104 -11.61 -15.89 7.62
C HIS A 104 -11.48 -15.61 6.12
N TYR A 105 -10.57 -16.28 5.41
CA TYR A 105 -10.34 -16.04 3.98
C TYR A 105 -10.44 -17.30 3.11
N ALA A 106 -10.57 -18.50 3.68
CA ALA A 106 -10.66 -19.76 2.93
C ALA A 106 -11.95 -19.90 2.13
N SER A 107 -13.05 -19.30 2.58
CA SER A 107 -14.33 -19.32 1.87
C SER A 107 -14.33 -18.42 0.62
N CYS A 108 -13.40 -17.47 0.56
CA CYS A 108 -13.14 -16.71 -0.65
C CYS A 108 -12.27 -17.61 -1.54
N ALA A 109 -12.70 -17.91 -2.76
CA ALA A 109 -11.95 -18.68 -3.77
C ALA A 109 -10.68 -17.93 -4.26
N SER A 110 -9.95 -17.31 -3.35
CA SER A 110 -8.79 -16.46 -3.53
C SER A 110 -7.55 -17.31 -3.32
N THR A 111 -6.69 -17.35 -4.34
CA THR A 111 -5.35 -17.97 -4.26
C THR A 111 -4.36 -17.13 -3.44
N LEU A 112 -4.81 -16.03 -2.83
CA LEU A 112 -3.98 -15.18 -1.97
C LEU A 112 -3.84 -15.80 -0.59
N HIS A 113 -2.62 -16.23 -0.28
CA HIS A 113 -2.23 -16.71 1.03
C HIS A 113 -1.19 -15.75 1.63
N PRO A 114 -1.45 -15.16 2.81
CA PRO A 114 -0.47 -14.29 3.46
C PRO A 114 0.72 -15.13 3.94
N ASN A 115 1.92 -14.54 3.89
CA ASN A 115 3.14 -15.16 4.39
C ASN A 115 3.25 -15.00 5.91
N TYR A 116 2.82 -13.85 6.42
CA TYR A 116 2.84 -13.55 7.84
C TYR A 116 1.53 -12.89 8.28
N ALA A 117 1.11 -13.17 9.52
CA ALA A 117 0.04 -12.46 10.18
C ALA A 117 0.49 -11.90 11.54
N PHE A 118 -0.01 -10.71 11.88
CA PHE A 118 0.24 -10.01 13.14
C PHE A 118 -1.07 -9.50 13.72
N GLU A 119 -1.32 -9.74 15.00
CA GLU A 119 -2.42 -9.15 15.75
C GLU A 119 -2.02 -7.80 16.31
N LEU A 120 -2.95 -6.82 16.24
CA LEU A 120 -2.78 -5.55 16.91
C LEU A 120 -3.22 -5.71 18.37
N VAL A 121 -2.30 -5.47 19.30
CA VAL A 121 -2.59 -5.46 20.74
C VAL A 121 -3.10 -4.07 21.12
N HIS A 122 -4.41 -3.97 21.24
CA HIS A 122 -5.06 -2.70 21.58
C HIS A 122 -5.08 -2.45 23.08
N ASN A 123 -4.85 -1.21 23.48
CA ASN A 123 -5.02 -0.78 24.87
C ASN A 123 -6.52 -0.77 25.24
N SER A 124 -6.94 -1.68 26.12
CA SER A 124 -8.33 -1.80 26.57
C SER A 124 -8.86 -0.55 27.30
N ASN A 125 -7.96 0.29 27.81
CA ASN A 125 -8.30 1.53 28.51
C ASN A 125 -8.44 2.73 27.57
N SER A 126 -8.18 2.59 26.27
CA SER A 126 -8.39 3.71 25.35
C SER A 126 -9.89 3.97 25.15
N SER A 127 -10.29 5.24 25.10
CA SER A 127 -11.68 5.63 24.85
C SER A 127 -12.20 5.05 23.54
N THR A 128 -11.36 5.03 22.50
CA THR A 128 -11.66 4.42 21.20
C THR A 128 -11.92 2.92 21.28
N PHE A 129 -11.20 2.19 22.14
CA PHE A 129 -11.44 0.75 22.35
C PHE A 129 -12.76 0.54 23.08
N GLN A 130 -13.04 1.34 24.10
CA GLN A 130 -14.26 1.25 24.90
C GLN A 130 -15.50 1.58 24.07
N GLU A 131 -15.45 2.65 23.27
CA GLU A 131 -16.52 3.03 22.35
C GLU A 131 -16.82 1.92 21.33
N PHE A 132 -15.79 1.39 20.66
CA PHE A 132 -15.96 0.25 19.75
C PHE A 132 -16.55 -0.98 20.47
N SER A 133 -16.10 -1.27 21.69
CA SER A 133 -16.57 -2.42 22.46
C SER A 133 -18.03 -2.29 22.88
N ALA A 134 -18.47 -1.10 23.28
CA ALA A 134 -19.86 -0.80 23.61
C ALA A 134 -20.76 -0.99 22.37
N LEU A 135 -20.36 -0.43 21.23
CA LEU A 135 -21.07 -0.58 19.96
C LEU A 135 -21.12 -2.06 19.52
N LYS A 136 -20.01 -2.79 19.63
CA LYS A 136 -19.95 -4.22 19.33
C LYS A 136 -20.86 -5.05 20.23
N ALA A 137 -20.95 -4.73 21.52
CA ALA A 137 -21.84 -5.41 22.47
C ALA A 137 -23.31 -5.18 22.12
N GLN A 138 -23.67 -3.97 21.67
CA GLN A 138 -25.03 -3.60 21.34
C GLN A 138 -25.50 -4.16 19.98
N TYR A 139 -24.68 -4.05 18.94
CA TYR A 139 -25.08 -4.35 17.56
C TYR A 139 -24.45 -5.62 16.98
N GLY A 140 -23.50 -6.23 17.70
CA GLY A 140 -22.65 -7.29 17.16
C GLY A 140 -21.63 -6.77 16.14
N ALA A 141 -20.75 -7.65 15.69
CA ALA A 141 -19.74 -7.34 14.67
C ALA A 141 -19.62 -8.46 13.64
N GLN A 142 -19.02 -8.14 12.51
CA GLN A 142 -18.58 -9.08 11.48
C GLN A 142 -17.13 -8.80 11.08
N THR A 143 -16.49 -9.80 10.51
CA THR A 143 -15.15 -9.65 9.95
C THR A 143 -15.21 -9.10 8.52
N ALA A 144 -14.29 -8.19 8.19
CA ALA A 144 -14.10 -7.68 6.84
C ALA A 144 -12.63 -7.32 6.61
N PHE A 145 -12.23 -7.16 5.36
CA PHE A 145 -10.89 -6.81 4.93
C PHE A 145 -10.81 -5.36 4.49
N HIS A 146 -9.72 -4.68 4.86
CA HIS A 146 -9.38 -3.35 4.36
C HIS A 146 -8.04 -3.38 3.66
N GLY A 147 -8.02 -2.94 2.39
CA GLY A 147 -6.80 -2.80 1.63
C GLY A 147 -6.27 -1.37 1.65
N SER A 148 -4.96 -1.23 1.84
CA SER A 148 -4.26 0.05 1.77
C SER A 148 -2.81 -0.16 1.37
N THR A 149 -2.19 0.87 0.79
CA THR A 149 -0.77 0.85 0.47
C THR A 149 0.10 0.95 1.74
N ILE A 150 1.28 0.33 1.73
CA ILE A 150 2.16 0.15 2.90
C ILE A 150 2.37 1.45 3.69
N GLU A 151 2.53 2.58 3.00
CA GLU A 151 2.86 3.85 3.65
C GLU A 151 1.77 4.34 4.61
N ASN A 152 0.51 3.92 4.42
CA ASN A 152 -0.58 4.32 5.32
C ASN A 152 -0.62 3.47 6.58
N TRP A 153 -0.04 2.26 6.56
CA TRP A 153 -0.25 1.28 7.62
C TRP A 153 0.39 1.71 8.94
N HIS A 154 1.53 2.40 8.94
CA HIS A 154 2.06 3.02 10.17
C HIS A 154 1.03 3.92 10.85
N CYS A 155 0.34 4.78 10.10
CA CYS A 155 -0.71 5.63 10.66
C CYS A 155 -1.96 4.84 11.08
N ILE A 156 -2.39 3.90 10.24
CA ILE A 156 -3.61 3.10 10.48
C ILE A 156 -3.45 2.25 11.75
N VAL A 157 -2.32 1.58 11.95
CA VAL A 157 -2.15 0.70 13.12
C VAL A 157 -2.12 1.49 14.43
N ASN A 158 -1.59 2.71 14.38
CA ASN A 158 -1.44 3.57 15.57
C ASN A 158 -2.66 4.44 15.86
N THR A 159 -3.44 4.82 14.85
CA THR A 159 -4.55 5.79 15.01
C THR A 159 -5.92 5.26 14.58
N GLY A 160 -5.96 4.03 14.07
CA GLY A 160 -7.17 3.43 13.52
C GLY A 160 -7.47 3.86 12.08
N LEU A 161 -8.48 3.23 11.48
CA LEU A 161 -8.99 3.63 10.18
C LEU A 161 -9.84 4.89 10.32
N ARG A 162 -9.64 5.85 9.42
CA ARG A 162 -10.34 7.14 9.44
C ARG A 162 -11.09 7.35 8.13
N ASN A 163 -12.27 7.94 8.21
CA ASN A 163 -13.00 8.38 7.04
C ASN A 163 -12.33 9.65 6.48
N PHE A 164 -11.80 9.55 5.25
CA PHE A 164 -11.20 10.68 4.53
C PHE A 164 -12.04 11.11 3.32
N SER A 165 -13.28 10.62 3.21
CA SER A 165 -14.17 10.99 2.11
C SER A 165 -14.46 12.48 2.13
N GLY A 166 -14.57 13.10 0.96
CA GLY A 166 -14.78 14.55 0.82
C GLY A 166 -13.55 15.41 1.18
N THR A 167 -12.42 14.82 1.59
CA THR A 167 -11.18 15.55 1.91
C THR A 167 -10.14 15.42 0.80
N GLU A 168 -9.13 16.30 0.82
CA GLU A 168 -7.95 16.22 -0.06
C GLU A 168 -7.18 14.88 0.06
N LYS A 169 -7.43 14.11 1.12
CA LYS A 169 -6.80 12.81 1.37
C LYS A 169 -7.57 11.62 0.77
N GLN A 170 -8.72 11.86 0.13
CA GLN A 170 -9.49 10.82 -0.57
C GLN A 170 -8.73 10.33 -1.81
N LYS A 171 -8.35 9.04 -1.84
CA LYS A 171 -7.65 8.42 -2.99
C LYS A 171 -8.60 7.68 -3.93
N THR A 172 -9.46 6.86 -3.34
CA THR A 172 -10.48 6.10 -4.04
C THR A 172 -11.77 6.90 -3.86
N GLY A 173 -12.40 7.28 -4.97
CA GLY A 173 -13.67 8.02 -4.94
C GLY A 173 -14.70 7.40 -4.00
N ALA A 174 -15.66 8.19 -3.53
CA ALA A 174 -16.75 7.73 -2.68
C ALA A 174 -17.86 7.03 -3.49
N LEU A 175 -17.52 5.95 -4.22
CA LEU A 175 -18.43 5.26 -5.16
C LEU A 175 -19.76 4.81 -4.51
N PHE A 176 -19.72 4.48 -3.22
CA PHE A 176 -20.86 4.00 -2.44
C PHE A 176 -21.21 4.92 -1.26
N GLY A 177 -20.78 6.19 -1.33
CA GLY A 177 -20.95 7.19 -0.28
C GLY A 177 -19.69 7.39 0.58
N GLU A 178 -19.75 8.37 1.46
CA GLU A 178 -18.63 8.72 2.34
C GLU A 178 -18.41 7.65 3.42
N GLY A 179 -17.19 7.15 3.55
CA GLY A 179 -16.85 6.21 4.62
C GLY A 179 -15.50 5.51 4.46
N ILE A 180 -15.25 4.61 5.40
CA ILE A 180 -14.18 3.62 5.38
C ILE A 180 -14.68 2.42 4.58
N TYR A 181 -14.00 2.10 3.48
CA TYR A 181 -14.35 1.01 2.59
C TYR A 181 -13.69 -0.29 3.04
N LEU A 182 -14.48 -1.32 3.23
CA LEU A 182 -14.05 -2.67 3.51
C LEU A 182 -14.72 -3.64 2.54
N SER A 183 -14.22 -4.86 2.44
CA SER A 183 -14.84 -5.95 1.69
C SER A 183 -14.92 -7.21 2.54
N THR A 184 -15.97 -8.01 2.36
CA THR A 184 -15.99 -9.36 2.94
C THR A 184 -15.08 -10.34 2.20
N MET A 185 -14.48 -9.90 1.07
CA MET A 185 -13.60 -10.70 0.25
C MET A 185 -12.16 -10.19 0.28
N LEU A 186 -11.24 -11.09 0.60
CA LEU A 186 -9.81 -10.78 0.67
C LEU A 186 -9.25 -10.30 -0.69
N SER A 187 -9.64 -10.94 -1.79
CA SER A 187 -9.19 -10.58 -3.14
C SER A 187 -9.54 -9.14 -3.51
N VAL A 188 -10.78 -8.72 -3.23
CA VAL A 188 -11.25 -7.36 -3.49
C VAL A 188 -10.48 -6.33 -2.65
N ALA A 189 -10.23 -6.61 -1.37
CA ALA A 189 -9.42 -5.74 -0.54
C ALA A 189 -7.96 -5.68 -1.04
N ALA A 190 -7.40 -6.80 -1.50
CA ALA A 190 -6.03 -6.87 -1.98
C ALA A 190 -5.76 -5.98 -3.22
N ASP A 191 -6.78 -5.71 -4.05
CA ASP A 191 -6.66 -4.78 -5.20
C ASP A 191 -6.31 -3.34 -4.77
N PHE A 192 -6.68 -2.96 -3.54
CA PHE A 192 -6.34 -1.66 -2.94
C PHE A 192 -5.00 -1.68 -2.18
N SER A 193 -4.39 -2.87 -2.01
CA SER A 193 -3.11 -3.06 -1.32
C SER A 193 -1.98 -3.34 -2.30
N ARG A 194 -1.55 -2.33 -3.06
CA ARG A 194 -0.35 -2.47 -3.91
C ARG A 194 0.88 -2.74 -3.05
N SER A 195 1.77 -3.60 -3.54
CA SER A 195 3.07 -3.81 -2.90
C SER A 195 3.88 -2.53 -2.95
N GLY A 196 4.50 -2.19 -1.83
CA GLY A 196 5.35 -1.01 -1.69
C GLY A 196 6.66 -1.35 -0.98
N GLU A 197 7.61 -0.41 -1.05
CA GLU A 197 8.88 -0.53 -0.34
C GLU A 197 8.65 -0.35 1.16
N GLY A 198 9.09 -1.35 1.93
CA GLY A 198 9.14 -1.32 3.39
C GLY A 198 10.52 -0.85 3.84
N TRP A 199 11.26 -1.76 4.48
CA TRP A 199 12.58 -1.48 5.03
C TRP A 199 13.69 -2.16 4.22
N SER A 200 14.81 -1.45 4.01
CA SER A 200 15.93 -1.94 3.19
C SER A 200 16.66 -3.12 3.80
N ASN A 201 16.71 -3.18 5.14
CA ASN A 201 17.42 -4.23 5.89
C ASN A 201 16.44 -5.30 6.42
N SER A 202 15.21 -5.32 5.89
CA SER A 202 14.22 -6.37 6.15
C SER A 202 14.68 -7.68 5.53
N THR A 203 15.06 -8.63 6.37
CA THR A 203 15.51 -9.98 6.00
C THR A 203 14.39 -11.01 6.11
N ILE A 204 13.38 -10.78 6.96
CA ILE A 204 12.29 -11.71 7.23
C ILE A 204 11.10 -11.44 6.30
N LEU A 205 10.66 -10.17 6.23
CA LEU A 205 9.53 -9.78 5.38
C LEU A 205 9.99 -9.42 3.95
N GLY A 206 11.26 -9.04 3.81
CA GLY A 206 11.83 -8.59 2.55
C GLY A 206 11.49 -7.12 2.24
N ARG A 207 12.19 -6.58 1.26
CA ARG A 207 12.14 -5.14 0.93
C ARG A 207 10.76 -4.64 0.46
N ARG A 208 9.95 -5.51 -0.14
CA ARG A 208 8.66 -5.16 -0.73
C ARG A 208 7.58 -6.04 -0.15
N ILE A 209 6.59 -5.38 0.46
CA ILE A 209 5.47 -6.06 1.07
C ILE A 209 4.14 -5.43 0.65
N ARG A 210 3.12 -6.28 0.61
CA ARG A 210 1.72 -5.89 0.56
C ARG A 210 1.09 -6.17 1.92
N VAL A 211 0.22 -5.27 2.37
CA VAL A 211 -0.45 -5.36 3.67
C VAL A 211 -1.97 -5.23 3.49
N VAL A 212 -2.72 -6.17 4.06
CA VAL A 212 -4.19 -6.12 4.14
C VAL A 212 -4.61 -6.26 5.59
N GLY A 213 -5.51 -5.41 6.07
CA GLY A 213 -6.03 -5.49 7.43
C GLY A 213 -7.26 -6.38 7.52
N LEU A 214 -7.24 -7.35 8.43
CA LEU A 214 -8.43 -8.06 8.88
C LEU A 214 -9.08 -7.25 10.01
N CYS A 215 -10.27 -6.74 9.74
CA CYS A 215 -10.97 -5.80 10.60
C CYS A 215 -12.22 -6.45 11.22
N GLU A 216 -12.58 -5.98 12.40
CA GLU A 216 -13.92 -6.14 12.96
C GLU A 216 -14.74 -4.89 12.64
N VAL A 217 -15.95 -5.09 12.12
CA VAL A 217 -16.89 -4.03 11.77
C VAL A 217 -18.20 -4.24 12.50
N VAL A 218 -18.61 -3.24 13.28
CA VAL A 218 -19.89 -3.25 14.00
C VAL A 218 -21.04 -3.24 12.99
N LYS A 219 -22.11 -4.01 13.24
CA LYS A 219 -23.30 -4.06 12.38
C LYS A 219 -24.29 -2.94 12.73
N HIS A 220 -23.79 -1.71 12.85
CA HIS A 220 -24.63 -0.57 13.21
C HIS A 220 -25.56 -0.20 12.04
N PRO A 221 -26.89 -0.10 12.24
CA PRO A 221 -27.86 0.05 11.16
C PRO A 221 -27.71 1.35 10.35
N GLU A 222 -27.34 2.46 11.00
CA GLU A 222 -27.21 3.76 10.34
C GLU A 222 -25.79 4.07 9.85
N LEU A 223 -24.78 3.72 10.65
CA LEU A 223 -23.38 4.08 10.41
C LEU A 223 -22.64 3.10 9.51
N VAL A 224 -23.19 1.91 9.24
CA VAL A 224 -22.53 0.88 8.43
C VAL A 224 -23.48 0.35 7.36
N ASN A 225 -23.14 0.65 6.11
CA ASN A 225 -23.90 0.25 4.94
C ASN A 225 -23.25 -0.94 4.24
N ARG A 226 -24.04 -1.95 3.89
CA ARG A 226 -23.62 -3.04 3.00
C ARG A 226 -24.08 -2.74 1.58
N LYS A 227 -23.18 -2.82 0.62
CA LYS A 227 -23.47 -2.64 -0.80
C LYS A 227 -22.92 -3.84 -1.56
N GLU A 228 -23.77 -4.47 -2.36
CA GLU A 228 -23.38 -5.54 -3.27
C GLU A 228 -23.42 -4.97 -4.69
N SER A 229 -22.38 -5.20 -5.47
CA SER A 229 -22.40 -4.80 -6.88
C SER A 229 -23.34 -5.72 -7.65
N ASP A 230 -24.38 -5.17 -8.28
CA ASP A 230 -25.19 -5.89 -9.25
C ASP A 230 -24.28 -6.39 -10.39
N SER A 231 -24.34 -7.70 -10.64
CA SER A 231 -23.48 -8.44 -11.57
C SER A 231 -23.73 -8.11 -13.06
N THR A 232 -24.60 -7.16 -13.37
CA THR A 232 -25.12 -6.88 -14.72
C THR A 232 -24.26 -5.91 -15.56
N GLN A 233 -23.15 -5.36 -15.04
CA GLN A 233 -22.34 -4.36 -15.78
C GLN A 233 -20.88 -4.72 -16.05
N ARG A 234 -20.43 -5.97 -15.84
CA ARG A 234 -19.08 -6.38 -16.27
C ARG A 234 -19.14 -7.55 -17.23
N GLY A 235 -18.66 -7.31 -18.46
CA GLY A 235 -18.61 -8.28 -19.54
C GLY A 235 -17.96 -9.60 -19.12
N ALA A 236 -18.53 -10.68 -19.65
CA ALA A 236 -18.19 -12.07 -19.38
C ALA A 236 -16.71 -12.37 -19.63
N SER A 237 -15.87 -12.40 -18.59
CA SER A 237 -14.57 -13.08 -18.64
C SER A 237 -13.93 -13.41 -17.27
N LEU A 238 -14.56 -13.08 -16.14
CA LEU A 238 -14.05 -13.48 -14.83
C LEU A 238 -15.25 -13.84 -13.95
N ALA A 239 -15.19 -15.00 -13.29
CA ALA A 239 -16.28 -15.57 -12.51
C ALA A 239 -17.00 -14.49 -11.67
N SER A 240 -18.34 -14.51 -11.73
CA SER A 240 -19.27 -13.52 -11.17
C SER A 240 -19.27 -13.53 -9.64
N VAL A 241 -18.16 -13.11 -9.06
CA VAL A 241 -18.01 -12.92 -7.62
C VAL A 241 -18.62 -11.56 -7.28
N PRO A 242 -19.71 -11.51 -6.48
CA PRO A 242 -20.29 -10.24 -6.07
C PRO A 242 -19.27 -9.48 -5.22
N ASN A 243 -18.96 -8.24 -5.60
CA ASN A 243 -18.16 -7.39 -4.72
C ASN A 243 -19.06 -6.94 -3.57
N ALA A 244 -18.97 -7.63 -2.43
CA ALA A 244 -19.64 -7.22 -1.21
C ALA A 244 -18.76 -6.20 -0.48
N TYR A 245 -19.11 -4.93 -0.63
CA TYR A 245 -18.50 -3.81 0.07
C TYR A 245 -19.27 -3.49 1.35
N ILE A 246 -18.52 -3.09 2.37
CA ILE A 246 -19.03 -2.50 3.60
C ILE A 246 -18.46 -1.11 3.68
N VAL A 247 -19.33 -0.11 3.87
CA VAL A 247 -18.95 1.29 4.02
C VAL A 247 -19.33 1.72 5.42
N ALA A 248 -18.33 1.94 6.27
CA ALA A 248 -18.52 2.44 7.63
C ALA A 248 -18.27 3.95 7.67
N GLN A 249 -19.28 4.72 8.02
CA GLN A 249 -19.22 6.19 8.07
C GLN A 249 -18.43 6.70 9.28
N SER A 250 -18.48 5.95 10.39
CA SER A 250 -17.76 6.26 11.63
C SER A 250 -16.59 5.31 11.85
N SER A 251 -15.44 5.88 12.21
CA SER A 251 -14.26 5.10 12.65
C SER A 251 -14.52 4.32 13.93
N ALA A 252 -15.47 4.74 14.77
CA ALA A 252 -15.85 4.01 15.99
C ALA A 252 -16.47 2.64 15.70
N CYS A 253 -16.96 2.42 14.47
CA CYS A 253 -17.55 1.15 14.04
C CYS A 253 -16.53 0.16 13.46
N VAL A 254 -15.26 0.55 13.30
CA VAL A 254 -14.25 -0.28 12.61
C VAL A 254 -12.99 -0.39 13.44
N LYS A 255 -12.49 -1.61 13.58
CA LYS A 255 -11.23 -1.87 14.27
C LYS A 255 -10.37 -2.82 13.48
N VAL A 256 -9.13 -2.43 13.18
CA VAL A 256 -8.14 -3.35 12.61
C VAL A 256 -7.72 -4.33 13.70
N LYS A 257 -7.91 -5.63 13.47
CA LYS A 257 -7.56 -6.68 14.43
C LYS A 257 -6.27 -7.39 14.06
N TYR A 258 -6.09 -7.69 12.78
CA TYR A 258 -4.86 -8.32 12.28
C TYR A 258 -4.33 -7.63 11.02
N LEU A 259 -3.02 -7.71 10.81
CA LEU A 259 -2.34 -7.44 9.54
C LEU A 259 -2.02 -8.77 8.86
N LEU A 260 -2.36 -8.87 7.59
CA LEU A 260 -1.98 -9.94 6.69
C LEU A 260 -0.89 -9.40 5.76
N ILE A 261 0.31 -9.96 5.87
CA ILE A 261 1.50 -9.53 5.13
C ILE A 261 1.78 -10.52 4.00
N TYR A 262 1.97 -9.99 2.81
CA TYR A 262 2.35 -10.71 1.61
C TYR A 262 3.72 -10.21 1.19
N THR A 263 4.68 -11.11 1.11
CA THR A 263 6.04 -10.79 0.71
C THR A 263 6.20 -10.98 -0.79
N GLU A 264 6.80 -10.01 -1.46
CA GLU A 264 7.23 -10.21 -2.83
C GLU A 264 8.60 -10.87 -2.82
N LYS A 265 8.69 -12.08 -3.37
CA LYS A 265 10.00 -12.67 -3.68
C LYS A 265 10.73 -11.70 -4.60
N ALA A 266 11.99 -11.41 -4.29
CA ALA A 266 12.82 -10.62 -5.17
C ALA A 266 12.78 -11.24 -6.57
N VAL A 267 12.38 -10.46 -7.56
CA VAL A 267 12.39 -10.88 -8.97
C VAL A 267 13.82 -11.33 -9.28
N SER A 268 13.98 -12.57 -9.74
CA SER A 268 15.30 -13.10 -10.05
C SER A 268 15.99 -12.18 -11.08
N LYS A 269 17.33 -12.07 -11.03
CA LYS A 269 18.08 -11.29 -12.03
C LYS A 269 17.76 -11.73 -13.47
N GLU A 270 17.35 -12.98 -13.67
CA GLU A 270 16.92 -13.51 -14.97
C GLU A 270 15.55 -12.99 -15.42
N ASP A 271 14.58 -12.91 -14.51
CA ASP A 271 13.24 -12.39 -14.82
C ASP A 271 13.27 -10.87 -15.08
N ALA A 272 14.10 -10.14 -14.34
CA ALA A 272 14.37 -8.72 -14.60
C ALA A 272 15.02 -8.50 -15.99
N LYS A 273 15.93 -9.40 -16.38
CA LYS A 273 16.58 -9.37 -17.71
C LYS A 273 15.59 -9.67 -18.84
N LYS A 274 14.66 -10.62 -18.64
CA LYS A 274 13.57 -10.92 -19.59
C LYS A 274 12.62 -9.73 -19.77
N ALA A 275 12.25 -9.06 -18.67
CA ALA A 275 11.42 -7.85 -18.73
C ALA A 275 12.12 -6.72 -19.51
N GLY A 276 13.42 -6.48 -19.24
CA GLY A 276 14.22 -5.50 -19.98
C GLY A 276 14.31 -5.78 -21.48
N ASN A 277 14.42 -7.05 -21.87
CA ASN A 277 14.36 -7.46 -23.28
C ASN A 277 12.98 -7.21 -23.92
N SER A 278 11.88 -7.38 -23.17
CA SER A 278 10.55 -7.06 -23.68
C SER A 278 10.35 -5.55 -23.88
N TYR A 279 10.83 -4.71 -22.96
CA TYR A 279 10.72 -3.25 -23.08
C TYR A 279 11.55 -2.70 -24.25
N THR A 280 12.75 -3.25 -24.49
CA THR A 280 13.58 -2.86 -25.64
C THR A 280 12.92 -3.22 -26.97
N LEU A 281 12.26 -4.39 -27.06
CA LEU A 281 11.49 -4.77 -28.25
C LEU A 281 10.28 -3.85 -28.49
N VAL A 282 9.55 -3.49 -27.43
CA VAL A 282 8.42 -2.55 -27.54
C VAL A 282 8.91 -1.16 -27.98
N MET A 283 9.99 -0.65 -27.39
CA MET A 283 10.57 0.64 -27.77
C MET A 283 11.07 0.62 -29.22
N PHE A 284 11.72 -0.47 -29.65
CA PHE A 284 12.14 -0.64 -31.04
C PHE A 284 10.95 -0.63 -32.00
N TYR A 285 9.86 -1.31 -31.63
CA TYR A 285 8.63 -1.32 -32.42
C TYR A 285 7.99 0.08 -32.53
N VAL A 286 7.95 0.85 -31.44
CA VAL A 286 7.45 2.23 -31.44
C VAL A 286 8.30 3.13 -32.34
N VAL A 287 9.63 3.01 -32.27
CA VAL A 287 10.55 3.78 -33.14
C VAL A 287 10.35 3.40 -34.61
N LEU A 288 10.18 2.11 -34.92
CA LEU A 288 9.90 1.64 -36.28
C LEU A 288 8.59 2.24 -36.83
N LEU A 289 7.53 2.26 -36.03
CA LEU A 289 6.25 2.85 -36.41
C LEU A 289 6.38 4.36 -36.69
N LEU A 290 7.13 5.09 -35.84
CA LEU A 290 7.40 6.51 -36.06
C LEU A 290 8.18 6.75 -37.35
N ALA A 291 9.18 5.91 -37.65
CA ALA A 291 9.94 6.00 -38.91
C ALA A 291 9.06 5.78 -40.15
N ILE A 292 8.13 4.81 -40.09
CA ILE A 292 7.18 4.55 -41.18
C ILE A 292 6.23 5.74 -41.38
N VAL A 293 5.75 6.36 -40.29
CA VAL A 293 4.88 7.54 -40.35
C VAL A 293 5.61 8.74 -40.95
N MET A 294 6.86 9.00 -40.52
CA MET A 294 7.68 10.09 -41.07
C MET A 294 7.99 9.88 -42.55
N SER A 295 8.37 8.65 -42.95
CA SER A 295 8.62 8.31 -44.35
C SER A 295 7.38 8.54 -45.23
N ARG A 296 6.19 8.20 -44.73
CA ARG A 296 4.93 8.47 -45.45
C ARG A 296 4.61 9.96 -45.55
N ALA A 297 4.88 10.75 -44.50
CA ALA A 297 4.67 12.19 -44.51
C ALA A 297 5.58 12.90 -45.52
N GLU A 298 6.85 12.49 -45.59
CA GLU A 298 7.83 13.03 -46.53
C GLU A 298 7.51 12.65 -47.98
N ASN A 299 7.01 11.43 -48.20
CA ASN A 299 6.58 10.98 -49.52
C ASN A 299 5.30 11.70 -49.99
N GLN A 300 4.35 11.97 -49.08
CA GLN A 300 3.17 12.79 -49.39
C GLN A 300 3.52 14.25 -49.71
N ALA A 301 4.47 14.85 -48.98
CA ALA A 301 4.96 16.20 -49.27
C ALA A 301 5.64 16.25 -50.65
N SER A 302 6.45 15.25 -50.97
CA SER A 302 7.12 15.12 -52.28
C SER A 302 6.12 14.96 -53.43
N VAL A 303 5.11 14.11 -53.27
CA VAL A 303 4.06 13.92 -54.29
C VAL A 303 3.27 15.21 -54.52
N LYS A 304 2.90 15.94 -53.44
CA LYS A 304 2.22 17.25 -53.56
C LYS A 304 3.09 18.31 -54.24
N TYR A 305 4.40 18.30 -54.00
CA TYR A 305 5.33 19.23 -54.66
C TYR A 305 5.39 18.97 -56.17
N TRP A 306 5.56 17.72 -56.59
CA TRP A 306 5.63 17.35 -58.00
C TRP A 306 4.28 17.51 -58.72
N SER A 307 3.15 17.22 -58.07
CA SER A 307 1.82 17.45 -58.64
C SER A 307 1.58 18.94 -58.89
N ASN A 308 1.92 19.81 -57.94
CA ASN A 308 1.78 21.27 -58.09
C ASN A 308 2.73 21.83 -59.16
N LYS A 309 3.93 21.29 -59.28
CA LYS A 309 4.91 21.68 -60.30
C LYS A 309 4.45 21.26 -61.70
N ALA A 310 3.90 20.06 -61.86
CA ALA A 310 3.31 19.59 -63.11
C ALA A 310 2.09 20.44 -63.50
N TYR A 311 1.21 20.78 -62.55
CA TYR A 311 0.04 21.64 -62.81
C TYR A 311 0.44 23.02 -63.33
N ARG A 312 1.54 23.61 -62.80
CA ARG A 312 2.07 24.89 -63.27
C ARG A 312 2.74 24.85 -64.64
N MET A 313 3.18 23.68 -65.11
CA MET A 313 3.75 23.52 -66.46
C MET A 313 2.67 23.35 -67.53
N VAL A 314 1.48 22.85 -67.17
CA VAL A 314 0.35 22.62 -68.09
C VAL A 314 -0.53 23.86 -68.25
N LEU A 315 -0.46 24.82 -67.33
CA LEU A 315 -1.18 26.09 -67.45
C LEU A 315 -0.56 26.96 -68.56
N PRO A 316 -1.32 27.38 -69.59
CA PRO A 316 -0.79 28.23 -70.64
C PRO A 316 -0.39 29.57 -70.04
N LYS A 317 0.84 30.03 -70.34
CA LYS A 317 1.31 31.35 -69.95
C LYS A 317 0.47 32.41 -70.66
N GLY A 318 -0.61 32.84 -70.00
CA GLY A 318 -1.46 33.93 -70.44
C GLY A 318 -0.64 35.22 -70.52
N LYS A 319 -0.49 35.74 -71.74
CA LYS A 319 -0.05 37.10 -72.00
C LYS A 319 -1.06 38.07 -71.41
N TRP A 320 -0.62 38.98 -70.55
CA TRP A 320 -1.34 40.21 -70.29
C TRP A 320 -0.36 41.38 -70.42
N ARG A 321 -0.78 42.32 -71.27
CA ARG A 321 -0.21 43.66 -71.47
C ARG A 321 -0.56 44.54 -70.28
#